data_AF-A0A9D6NE57-F1
#
_entry.id   AF-A0A9D6NE57-F1
#
_cell.length_a   1.000
_cell.length_b   1.000
_cell.length_c   1.000
_cell.angle_alpha   90.00
_cell.angle_beta   90.00
_cell.angle_gamma   90.00
#
_symmetry.space_group_name_H-M   'P 1'
#
loop_
_entity.id
_entity.type
_entity.pdbx_description
1 polymer ?
#
loop_
_entity_poly.entity_id
_entity_poly.type
_entity_poly.pdbx_seq_one_letter_code
_entity_poly.pdbx_strand_id
1 'polypeptide(L)'
;MKRLVLVGLAFLSLAAAAPAERVVVKVEPPPLVHEWVPPAPSPVHVWVPGRWHWGGERYAWVSGTYVPTPGHEWVPGHWDKGPDGWFWVEGHWRTL
;
A
#
# COMPACT_ATOMS: atom_id res chain seq x y z
N MET A 1 25.32 14.82 -39.46
CA MET A 1 25.01 15.36 -38.11
C MET A 1 24.03 14.41 -37.44
N LYS A 2 24.46 13.68 -36.41
CA LYS A 2 23.66 12.66 -35.72
C LYS A 2 22.74 13.34 -34.69
N ARG A 3 21.43 13.14 -34.79
CA ARG A 3 20.47 13.42 -33.71
C ARG A 3 19.64 12.17 -33.48
N LEU A 4 20.11 11.34 -32.57
CA LEU A 4 19.30 10.33 -31.89
C LEU A 4 18.48 11.06 -30.83
N VAL A 5 17.17 10.85 -30.80
CA VAL A 5 16.35 11.14 -29.62
C VAL A 5 15.57 9.87 -29.29
N LEU A 6 15.80 9.41 -28.06
CA LEU A 6 15.35 8.16 -27.49
C LEU A 6 13.82 8.08 -27.33
N VAL A 7 13.31 6.90 -27.63
CA VAL A 7 11.97 6.40 -27.33
C VAL A 7 11.78 6.33 -25.81
N GLY A 8 10.84 7.10 -25.26
CA GLY A 8 10.36 6.94 -23.89
C GLY A 8 9.03 6.20 -23.91
N LEU A 9 9.04 4.88 -23.73
CA LEU A 9 7.82 4.10 -23.51
C LEU A 9 7.26 4.45 -22.12
N ALA A 10 6.20 5.25 -22.05
CA ALA A 10 5.49 5.50 -20.81
C ALA A 10 4.65 4.25 -20.46
N PHE A 11 5.08 3.48 -19.46
CA PHE A 11 4.26 2.44 -18.85
C PHE A 11 3.18 3.11 -17.99
N LEU A 12 1.99 3.31 -18.57
CA LEU A 12 0.79 3.61 -17.80
C LEU A 12 0.32 2.32 -17.12
N SER A 13 0.78 2.07 -15.89
CA SER A 13 0.28 0.97 -15.07
C SER A 13 -1.10 1.33 -14.53
N LEU A 14 -2.15 0.97 -15.26
CA LEU A 14 -3.52 1.05 -14.76
C LEU A 14 -3.71 -0.10 -13.75
N ALA A 15 -3.41 0.15 -12.48
CA ALA A 15 -3.69 -0.82 -11.41
C ALA A 15 -5.21 -0.86 -11.18
N ALA A 16 -5.90 -1.80 -11.82
CA ALA A 16 -7.27 -2.13 -11.49
C ALA A 16 -7.30 -2.66 -10.05
N ALA A 17 -7.99 -1.97 -9.14
CA ALA A 17 -8.25 -2.48 -7.81
C ALA A 17 -9.25 -3.65 -7.94
N ALA A 18 -8.75 -4.88 -7.86
CA ALA A 18 -9.61 -6.06 -7.72
C ALA A 18 -10.43 -5.94 -6.42
N PRO A 19 -11.65 -6.52 -6.35
CA PRO A 19 -12.40 -6.56 -5.11
C PRO A 19 -11.56 -7.32 -4.07
N ALA A 20 -11.15 -6.62 -3.00
CA ALA A 20 -10.39 -7.23 -1.92
C ALA A 20 -11.30 -8.24 -1.21
N GLU A 21 -11.02 -9.52 -1.39
CA GLU A 21 -11.67 -10.59 -0.63
C GLU A 21 -11.30 -10.41 0.85
N ARG A 22 -12.29 -10.07 1.67
CA ARG A 22 -12.09 -9.77 3.09
C ARG A 22 -11.91 -11.07 3.87
N VAL A 23 -10.70 -11.35 4.31
CA VAL A 23 -10.40 -12.53 5.13
C VAL A 23 -10.52 -12.22 6.62
N VAL A 24 -11.43 -12.92 7.29
CA VAL A 24 -11.70 -12.74 8.73
C VAL A 24 -10.92 -13.78 9.53
N VAL A 25 -10.18 -13.33 10.53
CA VAL A 25 -9.46 -14.17 11.49
C VAL A 25 -10.05 -14.04 12.90
N LYS A 26 -10.13 -15.15 13.62
CA LYS A 26 -10.68 -15.19 15.00
C LYS A 26 -9.67 -14.78 16.08
N VAL A 27 -8.39 -14.74 15.74
CA VAL A 27 -7.31 -14.35 16.67
C VAL A 27 -7.14 -12.84 16.61
N GLU A 28 -6.82 -12.22 17.75
CA GLU A 28 -6.55 -10.77 17.83
C GLU A 28 -5.45 -10.37 16.83
N PRO A 29 -5.56 -9.19 16.18
CA PRO A 29 -4.58 -8.74 15.23
C PRO A 29 -3.19 -8.70 15.84
N PRO A 30 -2.14 -9.01 15.07
CA PRO A 30 -0.79 -8.84 15.57
C PRO A 30 -0.57 -7.36 15.95
N PRO A 31 0.29 -7.06 16.93
CA PRO A 31 0.55 -5.70 17.37
C PRO A 31 0.92 -4.76 16.22
N LEU A 32 0.62 -3.46 16.39
CA LEU A 32 1.05 -2.42 15.45
C LEU A 32 2.55 -2.54 15.17
N VAL A 33 2.90 -2.74 13.90
CA VAL A 33 4.30 -2.81 13.48
C VAL A 33 4.82 -1.38 13.37
N HIS A 34 5.78 -1.05 14.23
CA HIS A 34 6.49 0.22 14.13
C HIS A 34 7.53 0.12 13.02
N GLU A 35 7.37 0.95 11.98
CA GLU A 35 8.31 1.01 10.89
C GLU A 35 9.33 2.13 11.11
N TRP A 36 10.60 1.82 10.83
CA TRP A 36 11.58 2.87 10.61
C TRP A 36 11.35 3.46 9.22
N VAL A 37 11.01 4.74 9.15
CA VAL A 37 10.77 5.46 7.90
C VAL A 37 12.09 6.09 7.44
N PRO A 38 12.68 5.66 6.30
CA PRO A 38 13.90 6.27 5.77
C PRO A 38 13.66 7.72 5.32
N PRO A 39 14.70 8.51 5.02
CA PRO A 39 14.51 9.78 4.33
C PRO A 39 13.81 9.62 2.97
N ALA A 40 12.91 10.55 2.64
CA ALA A 40 12.22 10.53 1.35
C ALA A 40 13.20 10.72 0.18
N PRO A 41 13.07 9.94 -0.91
CA PRO A 41 13.93 10.09 -2.09
C PRO A 41 13.80 11.45 -2.79
N SER A 42 12.63 12.09 -2.70
CA SER A 42 12.36 13.44 -3.24
C SER A 42 11.08 14.02 -2.63
N PRO A 43 10.81 15.34 -2.81
CA PRO A 43 9.59 15.99 -2.31
C PRO A 43 8.28 15.45 -2.91
N VAL A 44 8.35 14.74 -4.03
CA VAL A 44 7.18 14.14 -4.70
C VAL A 44 6.97 12.69 -4.29
N HIS A 45 7.64 12.19 -3.26
CA HIS A 45 7.38 10.86 -2.72
C HIS A 45 6.70 10.96 -1.35
N VAL A 46 5.72 10.09 -1.14
CA VAL A 46 5.05 9.92 0.15
C VAL A 46 5.31 8.52 0.67
N TRP A 47 5.43 8.41 1.99
CA TRP A 47 5.55 7.12 2.64
C TRP A 47 4.19 6.44 2.64
N VAL A 48 4.11 5.26 2.01
CA VAL A 48 2.99 4.34 2.16
C VAL A 48 3.40 3.32 3.22
N PRO A 49 2.81 3.37 4.44
CA PRO A 49 3.11 2.40 5.48
C PRO A 49 2.87 0.98 5.02
N GLY A 50 3.56 0.05 5.68
CA GLY A 50 3.38 -1.36 5.49
C GLY A 50 1.96 -1.81 5.79
N ARG A 51 1.63 -3.00 5.30
CA ARG A 51 0.29 -3.56 5.40
C ARG A 51 0.33 -5.02 5.79
N TRP A 52 -0.76 -5.49 6.37
CA TRP A 52 -0.99 -6.91 6.55
C TRP A 52 -1.56 -7.51 5.27
N HIS A 53 -0.83 -8.43 4.67
CA HIS A 53 -1.28 -9.15 3.48
C HIS A 53 -1.67 -10.58 3.84
N TRP A 54 -2.81 -11.04 3.34
CA TRP A 54 -3.23 -12.43 3.50
C TRP A 54 -2.43 -13.36 2.58
N GLY A 55 -1.60 -14.23 3.15
CA GLY A 55 -0.78 -15.19 2.41
C GLY A 55 -1.41 -16.57 2.19
N GLY A 56 -2.73 -16.71 2.37
CA GLY A 56 -3.46 -17.98 2.22
C GLY A 56 -3.71 -18.72 3.54
N GLU A 57 -2.73 -18.74 4.44
CA GLU A 57 -2.86 -19.39 5.77
C GLU A 57 -2.86 -18.40 6.94
N ARG A 58 -2.15 -17.28 6.78
CA ARG A 58 -2.00 -16.24 7.80
C ARG A 58 -1.73 -14.88 7.18
N TYR A 59 -1.99 -13.84 7.95
CA TYR A 59 -1.51 -12.50 7.62
C TYR A 59 -0.01 -12.39 7.83
N ALA A 60 0.67 -11.78 6.86
CA ALA A 60 2.08 -11.46 6.92
C ALA A 60 2.28 -9.94 6.76
N TRP A 61 3.23 -9.37 7.50
CA TRP A 61 3.59 -7.98 7.35
C TRP A 61 4.38 -7.76 6.06
N VAL A 62 3.94 -6.80 5.26
CA VAL A 62 4.69 -6.29 4.10
C VAL A 62 5.13 -4.88 4.43
N SER A 63 6.45 -4.64 4.47
CA SER A 63 7.01 -3.34 4.78
C SER A 63 6.55 -2.25 3.81
N GLY A 64 6.45 -1.04 4.32
CA GLY A 64 6.11 0.16 3.60
C GLY A 64 7.16 0.55 2.58
N THR A 65 6.76 1.46 1.69
CA THR A 65 7.63 1.96 0.63
C THR A 65 7.30 3.41 0.33
N TYR A 66 8.29 4.13 -0.19
CA TYR A 66 8.04 5.38 -0.86
C TYR A 66 7.41 5.14 -2.22
N VAL A 67 6.40 5.94 -2.56
CA VAL A 67 5.79 5.99 -3.88
C VAL A 67 5.66 7.44 -4.34
N PRO A 68 5.75 7.73 -5.64
CA PRO A 68 5.42 9.05 -6.16
C PRO A 68 4.00 9.44 -5.76
N THR A 69 3.81 10.62 -5.15
CA THR A 69 2.47 11.11 -4.82
C THR A 69 1.76 11.58 -6.08
N PRO A 70 0.53 11.13 -6.33
CA PRO A 70 -0.31 11.68 -7.39
C PRO A 70 -0.99 13.00 -6.96
N GLY A 71 -0.46 13.73 -5.97
CA GLY A 71 -1.14 14.88 -5.36
C GLY A 71 -2.30 14.47 -4.44
N HIS A 72 -2.28 13.24 -3.95
CA HIS A 72 -3.29 12.67 -3.06
C HIS A 72 -2.65 12.32 -1.72
N GLU A 73 -3.49 12.19 -0.70
CA GLU A 73 -3.07 11.72 0.63
C GLU A 73 -3.26 10.20 0.70
N TRP A 74 -2.27 9.51 1.27
CA TRP A 74 -2.41 8.09 1.58
C TRP A 74 -3.09 7.92 2.94
N VAL A 75 -4.20 7.19 2.96
CA VAL A 75 -4.87 6.75 4.19
C VAL A 75 -4.34 5.34 4.52
N PRO A 76 -3.63 5.16 5.64
CA PRO A 76 -3.10 3.84 6.01
C PRO A 76 -4.21 2.81 6.21
N GLY A 77 -3.89 1.55 5.88
CA GLY A 77 -4.74 0.43 6.23
C GLY A 77 -4.79 0.21 7.75
N HIS A 78 -5.82 -0.47 8.21
CA HIS A 78 -6.01 -0.75 9.64
C HIS A 78 -6.74 -2.07 9.85
N TRP A 79 -6.60 -2.61 11.05
CA TRP A 79 -7.44 -3.71 11.50
C TRP A 79 -8.80 -3.20 11.93
N ASP A 80 -9.84 -3.85 11.45
CA ASP A 80 -11.22 -3.59 11.87
C ASP A 80 -11.85 -4.87 12.46
N LYS A 81 -12.84 -4.69 13.32
CA LYS A 81 -13.51 -5.76 14.05
C LYS A 81 -14.93 -5.96 13.51
N GLY A 82 -15.15 -7.10 12.87
CA GLY A 82 -16.46 -7.56 12.43
C GLY A 82 -17.13 -8.51 13.42
N PRO A 83 -18.36 -8.97 13.11
CA PRO A 83 -19.10 -9.94 13.92
C PRO A 83 -18.35 -11.27 14.12
N ASP A 84 -17.61 -11.70 13.09
CA ASP A 84 -16.97 -13.01 13.03
C ASP A 84 -15.47 -13.01 13.39
N GLY A 85 -14.92 -11.84 13.73
CA GLY A 85 -13.50 -11.67 14.05
C GLY A 85 -12.91 -10.37 13.50
N TRP A 86 -11.60 -10.39 13.27
CA TRP A 86 -10.83 -9.26 12.77
C TRP A 86 -10.51 -9.40 11.30
N PHE A 87 -10.46 -8.29 10.57
CA PHE A 87 -10.04 -8.27 9.18
C PHE A 87 -9.20 -7.03 8.88
N TRP A 88 -8.31 -7.15 7.91
CA TRP A 88 -7.51 -6.02 7.44
C TRP A 88 -8.30 -5.18 6.43
N VAL A 89 -8.37 -3.88 6.67
CA VAL A 89 -8.85 -2.88 5.72
C VAL A 89 -7.65 -2.30 5.01
N GLU A 90 -7.60 -2.47 3.68
CA GLU A 90 -6.50 -1.95 2.89
C GLU A 90 -6.45 -0.42 2.89
N GLY A 91 -5.23 0.10 2.90
CA GLY A 91 -5.00 1.53 2.73
C GLY A 91 -5.39 1.99 1.32
N HIS A 92 -5.69 3.26 1.17
CA HIS A 92 -6.13 3.82 -0.10
C HIS A 92 -5.71 5.27 -0.26
N TRP A 93 -5.70 5.72 -1.51
CA TRP A 93 -5.54 7.13 -1.83
C TRP A 93 -6.84 7.88 -1.60
N ARG A 94 -6.75 9.04 -0.98
CA ARG A 94 -7.84 9.99 -0.84
C ARG A 94 -7.48 11.28 -1.56
N THR A 95 -8.38 11.73 -2.43
CA THR A 95 -8.32 13.07 -3.00
C THR A 95 -8.72 14.08 -1.93
N LEU A 96 -7.98 15.18 -1.85
CA LEU A 96 -8.26 16.28 -0.92
C LEU A 96 -9.55 17.03 -1.30
#